data_AF-A0A0C3BPL0-F1
#
_entry.id   AF-A0A0C3BPL0-F1
#
_cell.length_a   1.000
_cell.length_b   1.000
_cell.length_c   1.000
_cell.angle_alpha   90.00
_cell.angle_beta   90.00
_cell.angle_gamma   90.00
#
_symmetry.space_group_name_H-M   'P 1'
#
loop_
_entity.id
_entity.type
_entity.pdbx_description
1 polymer ?
#
loop_
_entity_poly.entity_id
_entity_poly.type
_entity_poly.pdbx_seq_one_letter_code
_entity_poly.pdbx_strand_id
1 'polypeptide(L)'
;MSLTEKRRDQMFQNQTMIDKEVFIQLIELDEDGSTEFLEGVAEEWFNQAEETLASMDDALKEKELDKFSKLAHFLKGSSGQLGVTTLQHSCTKLQHLGEQWDDEDESSKKMDLSEEEAIKRIKPILSRAKKEYKTAEKWLNDYLNANSDEDEDAPEDLQTPKAEVTQKEKDLSAKNDKKAVETAKVPVKVKS
;
A
#
# COMPACT_ATOMS: atom_id res chain seq x y z
N MET A 1 8.99 7.33 32.78
CA MET A 1 8.72 6.56 31.56
C MET A 1 7.82 5.40 31.90
N SER A 2 6.53 5.58 31.67
CA SER A 2 5.50 4.53 31.71
C SER A 2 5.80 3.43 30.69
N LEU A 3 5.10 2.30 30.82
CA LEU A 3 5.23 1.19 29.87
C LEU A 3 4.85 1.64 28.44
N THR A 4 3.83 2.49 28.33
CA THR A 4 3.34 3.09 27.09
C THR A 4 4.37 4.01 26.46
N GLU A 5 5.03 4.87 27.25
CA GLU A 5 6.10 5.75 26.75
C GLU A 5 7.29 4.95 26.20
N LYS A 6 7.67 3.84 26.85
CA LYS A 6 8.77 2.97 26.40
C LYS A 6 8.42 2.20 25.13
N ARG A 7 7.19 1.67 25.01
CA ARG A 7 6.72 0.98 23.79
C ARG A 7 6.69 1.95 22.61
N ARG A 8 6.17 3.16 22.81
CA ARG A 8 6.13 4.23 21.81
C ARG A 8 7.52 4.57 21.28
N ASP A 9 8.48 4.85 22.17
CA ASP A 9 9.84 5.18 21.73
C ASP A 9 10.50 4.02 20.96
N GLN A 10 10.23 2.76 21.32
CA GLN A 10 10.75 1.60 20.61
C GLN A 10 10.24 1.49 19.16
N MET A 11 9.02 1.93 18.87
CA MET A 11 8.44 1.90 17.52
C MET A 11 9.10 2.93 16.57
N PHE A 12 9.63 4.04 17.10
CA PHE A 12 10.32 5.07 16.31
C PHE A 12 11.83 4.85 16.13
N GLN A 13 12.46 4.00 16.95
CA GLN A 13 13.93 3.87 16.99
C GLN A 13 14.56 3.29 15.71
N ASN A 14 13.76 2.73 14.78
CA ASN A 14 14.28 1.98 13.63
C ASN A 14 13.72 2.39 12.26
N GLN A 15 12.89 3.44 12.17
CA GLN A 15 12.22 3.76 10.89
C GLN A 15 12.22 5.25 10.56
N THR A 16 12.77 5.56 9.38
CA THR A 16 12.72 6.88 8.74
C THR A 16 11.39 7.13 8.02
N MET A 17 10.38 6.29 8.24
CA MET A 17 9.13 6.28 7.47
C MET A 17 8.07 7.24 8.01
N ILE A 18 8.02 7.38 9.34
CA ILE A 18 7.07 8.22 10.05
C ILE A 18 7.85 9.34 10.74
N ASP A 19 7.43 10.58 10.51
CA ASP A 19 7.91 11.75 11.23
C ASP A 19 7.40 11.67 12.67
N LYS A 20 8.33 11.48 13.59
CA LYS A 20 8.01 11.34 15.01
C LYS A 20 7.34 12.58 15.58
N GLU A 21 7.76 13.78 15.17
CA GLU A 21 7.24 15.03 15.74
C GLU A 21 5.80 15.25 15.29
N VAL A 22 5.52 15.06 13.99
CA VAL A 22 4.16 15.16 13.45
C VAL A 22 3.25 14.10 14.06
N PHE A 23 3.72 12.85 14.16
CA PHE A 23 2.91 11.78 14.69
C PHE A 23 2.63 11.94 16.20
N ILE A 24 3.60 12.43 16.98
CA ILE A 24 3.37 12.76 18.40
C ILE A 24 2.30 13.83 18.56
N GLN A 25 2.31 14.86 17.72
CA GLN A 25 1.27 15.90 17.76
C GLN A 25 -0.12 15.34 17.48
N LEU A 26 -0.25 14.33 16.61
CA LEU A 26 -1.53 13.68 16.34
C LEU A 26 -2.05 12.89 17.53
N ILE A 27 -1.20 12.07 18.15
CA ILE A 27 -1.61 11.26 19.32
C ILE A 27 -1.86 12.12 20.57
N GLU A 28 -1.27 13.33 20.66
CA GLU A 28 -1.56 14.28 21.73
C GLU A 28 -2.97 14.90 21.62
N LEU A 29 -3.66 14.69 20.49
CA LEU A 29 -5.06 15.08 20.32
C LEU A 29 -6.05 14.01 20.83
N ASP A 30 -5.58 12.78 21.02
CA ASP A 30 -6.39 11.73 21.66
C ASP A 30 -6.56 12.01 23.17
N GLU A 31 -7.68 11.56 23.72
CA GLU A 31 -7.88 11.54 25.18
C GLU A 31 -6.99 10.46 25.83
N ASP A 32 -6.63 10.64 27.10
CA ASP A 32 -5.75 9.70 27.82
C ASP A 32 -6.25 8.25 27.74
N GLY A 33 -5.52 7.40 27.02
CA GLY A 33 -5.83 5.98 26.84
C GLY A 33 -6.55 5.65 25.53
N SER A 34 -7.08 6.63 24.81
CA SER A 34 -7.79 6.42 23.54
C SER A 34 -6.86 6.52 22.33
N THR A 35 -7.29 5.92 21.22
CA THR A 35 -6.75 6.13 19.87
C THR A 35 -7.83 6.54 18.86
N GLU A 36 -9.02 6.94 19.32
CA GLU A 36 -10.20 7.18 18.47
C GLU A 36 -9.97 8.29 17.42
N PHE A 37 -9.31 9.38 17.81
CA PHE A 37 -9.00 10.46 16.87
C PHE A 37 -7.96 10.02 15.85
N LEU A 38 -6.88 9.37 16.30
CA LEU A 38 -5.86 8.85 15.39
C LEU A 38 -6.44 7.79 14.43
N GLU A 39 -7.29 6.90 14.92
CA GLU A 39 -7.95 5.87 14.13
C GLU A 39 -8.79 6.49 13.01
N GLY A 40 -9.65 7.46 13.33
CA GLY A 40 -10.45 8.16 12.32
C GLY A 40 -9.60 8.86 11.25
N VAL A 41 -8.52 9.53 11.66
CA VAL A 41 -7.59 10.18 10.71
C VAL A 41 -6.85 9.15 9.85
N ALA A 42 -6.45 8.02 10.43
CA ALA A 42 -5.77 6.95 9.71
C ALA A 42 -6.71 6.29 8.68
N GLU A 43 -7.94 5.97 9.06
CA GLU A 43 -8.96 5.38 8.17
C GLU A 43 -9.30 6.31 6.99
N GLU A 44 -9.50 7.60 7.25
CA GLU A 44 -9.75 8.58 6.18
C GLU A 44 -8.56 8.62 5.20
N TRP A 45 -7.33 8.64 5.72
CA TRP A 45 -6.15 8.63 4.90
C TRP A 45 -5.98 7.34 4.10
N PHE A 46 -6.28 6.16 4.66
CA PHE A 46 -6.21 4.89 3.93
C PHE A 46 -7.11 4.94 2.69
N ASN A 47 -8.39 5.28 2.89
CA ASN A 47 -9.36 5.37 1.80
C ASN A 47 -8.89 6.38 0.73
N GLN A 48 -8.49 7.57 1.16
CA GLN A 48 -8.03 8.62 0.26
C GLN A 48 -6.76 8.22 -0.51
N ALA A 49 -5.82 7.53 0.14
CA ALA A 49 -4.58 7.07 -0.47
C ALA A 49 -4.83 5.98 -1.51
N GLU A 50 -5.69 4.99 -1.22
CA GLU A 50 -6.05 3.95 -2.19
C GLU A 50 -6.72 4.53 -3.44
N GLU A 51 -7.73 5.38 -3.24
CA GLU A 51 -8.44 6.05 -4.34
C GLU A 51 -7.51 6.91 -5.18
N THR A 52 -6.61 7.65 -4.55
CA THR A 52 -5.66 8.53 -5.24
C THR A 52 -4.64 7.72 -6.03
N LEU A 53 -4.06 6.67 -5.43
CA LEU A 53 -3.09 5.79 -6.11
C LEU A 53 -3.72 5.06 -7.30
N ALA A 54 -4.98 4.63 -7.19
CA ALA A 54 -5.73 4.07 -8.31
C ALA A 54 -5.97 5.11 -9.42
N SER A 55 -6.40 6.32 -9.04
CA SER A 55 -6.61 7.43 -9.98
C SER A 55 -5.31 7.85 -10.69
N MET A 56 -4.17 7.73 -10.01
CA MET A 56 -2.84 7.98 -10.59
C MET A 56 -2.48 6.91 -11.63
N ASP A 57 -2.82 5.63 -11.42
CA ASP A 57 -2.63 4.61 -12.45
C ASP A 57 -3.45 4.94 -13.71
N ASP A 58 -4.70 5.34 -13.52
CA ASP A 58 -5.60 5.66 -14.64
C ASP A 58 -5.13 6.90 -15.40
N ALA A 59 -4.75 7.97 -14.69
CA ALA A 59 -4.14 9.14 -15.31
C ALA A 59 -2.87 8.77 -16.10
N LEU A 60 -2.06 7.83 -15.60
CA LEU A 60 -0.85 7.38 -16.31
C LEU A 60 -1.15 6.53 -17.54
N LYS A 61 -2.22 5.72 -17.53
CA LYS A 61 -2.69 4.95 -18.70
C LYS A 61 -3.22 5.87 -19.81
N GLU A 62 -4.00 6.88 -19.42
CA GLU A 62 -4.57 7.88 -20.33
C GLU A 62 -3.56 9.00 -20.69
N LYS A 63 -2.36 8.95 -20.12
CA LYS A 63 -1.27 9.94 -20.29
C LYS A 63 -1.65 11.37 -19.89
N GLU A 64 -2.57 11.52 -18.94
CA GLU A 64 -3.00 12.79 -18.37
C GLU A 64 -2.00 13.30 -17.30
N LEU A 65 -0.81 13.75 -17.71
CA LEU A 65 0.28 14.13 -16.79
C LEU A 65 -0.07 15.30 -15.84
N ASP A 66 -0.86 16.28 -16.29
CA ASP A 66 -1.32 17.39 -15.42
C ASP A 66 -2.23 16.88 -14.28
N LYS A 67 -3.16 15.97 -14.60
CA LYS A 67 -4.01 15.32 -13.61
C LYS A 67 -3.18 14.44 -12.68
N PHE A 68 -2.24 13.68 -13.22
CA PHE A 68 -1.31 12.86 -12.44
C PHE A 68 -0.54 13.71 -11.42
N SER A 69 -0.01 14.87 -11.83
CA SER A 69 0.73 15.77 -10.95
C SER A 69 -0.14 16.31 -9.82
N LYS A 70 -1.38 16.71 -10.11
CA LYS A 70 -2.35 17.16 -9.10
C LYS A 70 -2.69 16.07 -8.09
N LEU A 71 -2.87 14.84 -8.54
CA LEU A 71 -3.10 13.68 -7.66
C LEU A 71 -1.88 13.40 -6.77
N ALA A 72 -0.66 13.47 -7.33
CA ALA A 72 0.57 13.31 -6.56
C ALA A 72 0.72 14.41 -5.49
N HIS A 73 0.40 15.66 -5.85
CA HIS A 73 0.42 16.80 -4.91
C HIS A 73 -0.60 16.62 -3.78
N PHE A 74 -1.81 16.15 -4.11
CA PHE A 74 -2.84 15.87 -3.14
C PHE A 74 -2.41 14.79 -2.14
N LEU A 75 -1.94 13.63 -2.62
CA LEU A 75 -1.48 12.54 -1.77
C LEU A 75 -0.25 12.92 -0.93
N LYS A 76 0.65 13.76 -1.47
CA LYS A 76 1.74 14.36 -0.69
C LYS A 76 1.19 15.14 0.51
N GLY A 77 0.21 16.01 0.28
CA GLY A 77 -0.37 16.85 1.33
C GLY A 77 -1.00 16.03 2.46
N SER A 78 -1.81 15.04 2.11
CA SER A 78 -2.47 14.20 3.12
C SER A 78 -1.53 13.23 3.82
N SER A 79 -0.55 12.67 3.11
CA SER A 79 0.55 11.92 3.75
C SER A 79 1.40 12.80 4.68
N GLY A 80 1.43 14.11 4.40
CA GLY A 80 1.90 15.19 5.27
C GLY A 80 1.34 15.13 6.68
N GLN A 81 0.01 15.02 6.75
CA GLN A 81 -0.75 15.14 8.00
C GLN A 81 -0.45 14.01 8.97
N LEU A 82 -0.25 12.78 8.48
CA LEU A 82 0.13 11.60 9.28
C LEU A 82 1.65 11.44 9.48
N GLY A 83 2.46 12.37 8.97
CA GLY A 83 3.91 12.27 9.06
C GLY A 83 4.53 11.16 8.19
N VAL A 84 3.85 10.64 7.17
CA VAL A 84 4.36 9.56 6.32
C VAL A 84 5.40 10.09 5.31
N THR A 85 6.63 10.34 5.79
CA THR A 85 7.68 11.08 5.05
C THR A 85 8.15 10.39 3.78
N THR A 86 8.30 9.06 3.81
CA THR A 86 8.75 8.31 2.63
C THR A 86 7.79 8.46 1.45
N LEU A 87 6.49 8.36 1.70
CA LEU A 87 5.47 8.55 0.68
C LEU A 87 5.41 10.02 0.23
N GLN A 88 5.53 11.00 1.14
CA GLN A 88 5.63 12.41 0.77
C GLN A 88 6.81 12.69 -0.18
N HIS A 89 7.97 12.09 0.07
CA HIS A 89 9.14 12.23 -0.80
C HIS A 89 8.89 11.64 -2.19
N SER A 90 8.33 10.43 -2.26
CA SER A 90 7.97 9.80 -3.54
C SER A 90 6.91 10.62 -4.27
N CYS A 91 5.87 11.11 -3.58
CA CYS A 91 4.84 11.96 -4.16
C CYS A 91 5.39 13.31 -4.66
N THR A 92 6.41 13.88 -4.01
CA THR A 92 7.10 15.08 -4.50
C THR A 92 7.79 14.81 -5.85
N LYS A 93 8.53 13.70 -5.96
CA LYS A 93 9.16 13.31 -7.24
C LYS A 93 8.12 13.01 -8.33
N LEU A 94 7.03 12.34 -7.97
CA LEU A 94 5.92 12.05 -8.88
C LEU A 94 5.23 13.33 -9.35
N GLN A 95 5.04 14.31 -8.47
CA GLN A 95 4.51 15.61 -8.82
C GLN A 95 5.39 16.29 -9.87
N HIS A 96 6.71 16.40 -9.61
CA HIS A 96 7.66 17.04 -10.53
C HIS A 96 7.71 16.32 -11.90
N LEU A 97 7.77 14.99 -11.92
CA LEU A 97 7.75 14.24 -13.17
C LEU A 97 6.42 14.38 -13.93
N GLY A 98 5.29 14.49 -13.23
CA GLY A 98 4.00 14.82 -13.84
C GLY A 98 3.97 16.23 -14.43
N GLU A 99 4.82 17.14 -13.95
CA GLU A 99 5.06 18.46 -14.53
C GLU A 99 6.12 18.45 -15.64
N GLN A 100 6.55 17.26 -16.06
CA GLN A 100 7.64 17.05 -17.02
C GLN A 100 8.93 17.74 -16.57
N TRP A 101 9.20 17.68 -15.27
CA TRP A 101 10.36 18.27 -14.62
C TRP A 101 11.19 17.21 -13.91
N ASP A 102 12.51 17.26 -14.08
CA ASP A 102 13.47 16.37 -13.43
C ASP A 102 14.23 17.12 -12.33
N ASP A 103 13.76 17.06 -11.09
CA ASP A 103 14.36 17.81 -9.99
C ASP A 103 15.75 17.31 -9.55
N GLU A 104 16.16 16.13 -10.02
CA GLU A 104 17.51 15.59 -9.82
C GLU A 104 18.54 16.16 -10.81
N ASP A 105 18.10 16.78 -11.90
CA ASP A 105 18.95 17.46 -12.87
C ASP A 105 18.90 18.97 -12.62
N GLU A 106 19.96 19.52 -12.01
CA GLU A 106 20.11 20.95 -11.71
C GLU A 106 20.03 21.85 -12.96
N SER A 107 20.26 21.29 -14.16
CA SER A 107 20.16 22.02 -15.42
C SER A 107 18.74 22.02 -15.99
N SER A 108 17.83 21.20 -15.46
CA SER A 108 16.47 21.05 -15.96
C SER A 108 15.54 22.16 -15.45
N LYS A 109 14.59 22.51 -16.31
CA LYS A 109 13.45 23.37 -16.04
C LYS A 109 12.17 22.57 -16.19
N LYS A 110 11.08 23.13 -15.66
CA LYS A 110 9.75 22.56 -15.82
C LYS A 110 9.39 22.48 -17.32
N MET A 111 8.83 21.34 -17.74
CA MET A 111 8.55 20.97 -19.14
C MET A 111 9.77 20.61 -20.01
N ASP A 112 10.94 20.32 -19.42
CA ASP A 112 12.12 19.89 -20.19
C ASP A 112 12.09 18.40 -20.58
N LEU A 113 11.30 17.56 -19.88
CA LEU A 113 11.14 16.14 -20.22
C LEU A 113 10.08 15.94 -21.30
N SER A 114 10.32 15.04 -22.25
CA SER A 114 9.23 14.55 -23.09
C SER A 114 8.21 13.75 -22.27
N GLU A 115 6.96 13.69 -22.73
CA GLU A 115 5.88 12.92 -22.08
C GLU A 115 6.28 11.44 -21.90
N GLU A 116 6.94 10.85 -22.92
CA GLU A 116 7.38 9.46 -22.88
C GLU A 116 8.47 9.20 -21.84
N GLU A 117 9.43 10.13 -21.70
CA GLU A 117 10.48 10.06 -20.69
C GLU A 117 9.92 10.23 -19.28
N ALA A 118 9.02 11.20 -19.09
CA ALA A 118 8.32 11.41 -17.83
C ALA A 118 7.57 10.14 -17.41
N ILE A 119 6.75 9.57 -18.30
CA ILE A 119 6.00 8.32 -18.03
C ILE A 119 6.95 7.17 -17.69
N LYS A 120 8.06 7.03 -18.40
CA LYS A 120 9.05 5.98 -18.15
C LYS A 120 9.65 6.08 -16.74
N ARG A 121 9.93 7.31 -16.27
CA ARG A 121 10.48 7.59 -14.93
C ARG A 121 9.45 7.51 -13.82
N ILE A 122 8.19 7.88 -14.10
CA ILE A 122 7.07 7.79 -13.15
C ILE A 122 6.83 6.34 -12.71
N LYS A 123 6.80 5.39 -13.66
CA LYS A 123 6.44 3.98 -13.40
C LYS A 123 7.16 3.34 -12.19
N PRO A 124 8.51 3.33 -12.11
CA PRO A 124 9.19 2.73 -10.96
C PRO A 124 8.92 3.47 -9.64
N ILE A 125 8.78 4.81 -9.68
CA ILE A 125 8.53 5.62 -8.48
C ILE A 125 7.10 5.42 -7.99
N LEU A 126 6.11 5.33 -8.88
CA LEU A 126 4.72 5.02 -8.52
C LEU A 126 4.61 3.63 -7.91
N SER A 127 5.33 2.64 -8.45
CA SER A 127 5.40 1.30 -7.84
C SER A 127 6.01 1.33 -6.44
N ARG A 128 7.04 2.16 -6.22
CA ARG A 128 7.64 2.38 -4.90
C ARG A 128 6.66 3.07 -3.95
N ALA A 129 5.98 4.14 -4.39
CA ALA A 129 4.99 4.86 -3.60
C ALA A 129 3.87 3.95 -3.07
N LYS A 130 3.37 3.02 -3.90
CA LYS A 130 2.38 2.01 -3.45
C LYS A 130 2.91 1.09 -2.35
N LYS A 131 4.19 0.71 -2.41
CA LYS A 131 4.82 -0.12 -1.37
C LYS A 131 5.05 0.67 -0.08
N GLU A 132 5.46 1.93 -0.21
CA GLU A 132 5.61 2.85 0.94
C GLU A 132 4.28 3.07 1.63
N TYR A 133 3.21 3.30 0.86
CA TYR A 133 1.83 3.35 1.37
C TYR A 133 1.47 2.08 2.15
N LYS A 134 1.62 0.88 1.57
CA LYS A 134 1.30 -0.38 2.28
C LYS A 134 2.18 -0.64 3.50
N THR A 135 3.41 -0.15 3.51
CA THR A 135 4.28 -0.24 4.69
C THR A 135 3.80 0.69 5.80
N ALA A 136 3.40 1.92 5.44
CA ALA A 136 2.86 2.90 6.38
C ALA A 136 1.48 2.50 6.92
N GLU A 137 0.58 2.01 6.07
CA GLU A 137 -0.72 1.43 6.46
C GLU A 137 -0.53 0.31 7.49
N LYS A 138 0.40 -0.61 7.24
CA LYS A 138 0.70 -1.68 8.20
C LYS A 138 1.20 -1.11 9.52
N TRP A 139 2.13 -0.16 9.48
CA TRP A 139 2.69 0.43 10.70
C TRP A 139 1.63 1.16 11.53
N LEU A 140 0.74 1.91 10.88
CA LEU A 140 -0.37 2.62 11.54
C LEU A 140 -1.35 1.63 12.19
N ASN A 141 -1.74 0.57 11.47
CA ASN A 141 -2.57 -0.48 12.05
C ASN A 141 -1.88 -1.21 13.21
N ASP A 142 -0.59 -1.52 13.10
CA ASP A 142 0.17 -2.12 14.20
C ASP A 142 0.21 -1.19 15.43
N TYR A 143 0.31 0.13 15.22
CA TYR A 143 0.26 1.12 16.30
C TYR A 143 -1.12 1.18 16.97
N LEU A 144 -2.19 1.29 16.18
CA LEU A 144 -3.57 1.35 16.67
C LEU A 144 -3.91 0.09 17.48
N ASN A 145 -3.66 -1.11 16.93
CA ASN A 145 -3.93 -2.37 17.63
C ASN A 145 -3.11 -2.57 18.91
N ALA A 146 -1.91 -1.97 19.01
CA ALA A 146 -1.08 -2.07 20.20
C ALA A 146 -1.49 -1.09 21.31
N ASN A 147 -2.37 -0.13 21.01
CA ASN A 147 -2.81 0.94 21.90
C ASN A 147 -4.35 1.05 21.98
N SER A 148 -5.10 0.16 21.34
CA SER A 148 -6.55 0.02 21.55
C SER A 148 -6.82 -0.50 22.97
N ASP A 149 -7.82 0.06 23.63
CA ASP A 149 -8.26 -0.31 24.99
C ASP A 149 -8.75 -1.77 25.16
N GLU A 150 -8.74 -2.56 24.08
CA GLU A 150 -9.09 -3.98 24.11
C GLU A 150 -7.91 -4.85 24.58
N ASP A 151 -7.66 -4.86 25.89
CA ASP A 151 -6.93 -5.95 26.56
C ASP A 151 -7.54 -6.19 27.95
N GLU A 152 -8.58 -7.03 28.04
CA GLU A 152 -8.85 -7.96 29.17
C GLU A 152 -9.92 -9.06 28.85
N ASP A 153 -10.02 -9.64 27.63
CA ASP A 153 -10.77 -10.94 27.50
C ASP A 153 -10.49 -11.81 26.23
N ALA A 154 -9.23 -12.00 25.83
CA ALA A 154 -8.89 -13.04 24.85
C ALA A 154 -8.51 -14.36 25.58
N PRO A 155 -9.24 -15.47 25.41
CA PRO A 155 -8.92 -16.72 26.09
C PRO A 155 -7.60 -17.30 25.58
N GLU A 156 -6.74 -17.62 26.53
CA GLU A 156 -5.47 -18.33 26.39
C GLU A 156 -5.72 -19.81 26.03
N ASP A 157 -6.32 -20.10 24.85
CA ASP A 157 -6.23 -21.44 24.26
C ASP A 157 -6.40 -21.43 22.74
N LEU A 158 -5.28 -21.25 22.04
CA LEU A 158 -5.05 -21.87 20.74
C LEU A 158 -3.71 -22.59 20.80
N GLN A 159 -3.71 -23.74 21.49
CA GLN A 159 -2.67 -24.75 21.29
C GLN A 159 -2.61 -25.13 19.81
N THR A 160 -1.51 -24.73 19.16
CA THR A 160 -1.14 -25.22 17.84
C THR A 160 -0.82 -26.72 17.92
N PRO A 161 -1.38 -27.56 17.04
CA PRO A 161 -1.02 -28.97 17.02
C PRO A 161 0.41 -29.13 16.49
N LYS A 162 1.23 -29.84 17.28
CA LYS A 162 2.56 -30.34 16.87
C LYS A 162 2.42 -31.16 15.59
N ALA A 163 3.19 -30.80 14.57
CA ALA A 163 3.43 -31.63 13.41
C ALA A 163 4.13 -32.93 13.86
N GLU A 164 3.46 -34.07 13.68
CA GLU A 164 4.07 -35.39 13.75
C GLU A 164 4.05 -36.00 12.34
N VAL A 165 5.25 -36.18 11.78
CA VAL A 165 5.48 -36.92 10.55
C VAL A 165 5.56 -38.40 10.90
N THR A 166 4.76 -39.25 10.26
CA THR A 166 5.16 -40.64 9.95
C THR A 166 4.41 -41.13 8.71
N GLN A 167 5.20 -41.58 7.72
CA GLN A 167 4.77 -42.28 6.51
C GLN A 167 4.65 -43.79 6.76
N LYS A 168 3.67 -44.43 6.09
CA LYS A 168 3.64 -45.80 5.50
C LYS A 168 2.18 -46.26 5.46
N GLU A 169 1.61 -46.92 4.46
CA GLU A 169 2.00 -47.46 3.16
C GLU A 169 0.70 -48.08 2.58
N LYS A 170 0.53 -48.11 1.25
CA LYS A 170 -0.05 -49.21 0.43
C LYS A 170 -1.51 -49.63 0.68
N ASP A 171 -2.34 -50.00 -0.28
CA ASP A 171 -2.34 -50.18 -1.74
C ASP A 171 -3.82 -50.56 -2.04
N LEU A 172 -4.43 -50.13 -3.14
CA LEU A 172 -5.21 -51.03 -3.99
C LEU A 172 -5.58 -50.34 -5.32
N SER A 173 -4.90 -50.82 -6.36
CA SER A 173 -5.13 -50.65 -7.78
C SER A 173 -6.56 -50.99 -8.24
N ALA A 174 -7.11 -50.26 -9.22
CA ALA A 174 -7.29 -50.76 -10.61
C ALA A 174 -8.30 -49.95 -11.45
N LYS A 175 -7.78 -49.34 -12.52
CA LYS A 175 -8.24 -49.41 -13.93
C LYS A 175 -9.76 -49.37 -14.22
N ASN A 176 -10.16 -48.36 -15.01
CA ASN A 176 -10.68 -48.67 -16.35
C ASN A 176 -10.48 -47.50 -17.32
N ASP A 177 -9.65 -47.73 -18.33
CA ASP A 177 -9.57 -46.99 -19.57
C ASP A 177 -10.60 -47.52 -20.57
N LYS A 178 -10.87 -46.70 -21.60
CA LYS A 178 -11.43 -46.98 -22.95
C LYS A 178 -12.85 -46.41 -23.17
N LYS A 179 -13.19 -45.79 -24.30
CA LYS A 179 -12.48 -45.40 -25.55
C LYS A 179 -13.52 -44.72 -26.47
N ALA A 180 -13.07 -43.70 -27.23
CA ALA A 180 -13.48 -43.28 -28.59
C ALA A 180 -14.97 -42.99 -28.89
N VAL A 181 -15.34 -41.80 -29.35
CA VAL A 181 -15.28 -41.24 -30.73
C VAL A 181 -16.73 -41.05 -31.18
N GLU A 182 -17.14 -39.83 -31.52
CA GLU A 182 -17.82 -39.60 -32.80
C GLU A 182 -17.76 -38.11 -33.20
N THR A 183 -17.42 -37.94 -34.47
CA THR A 183 -17.30 -36.70 -35.24
C THR A 183 -18.67 -36.16 -35.65
N ALA A 184 -18.85 -34.83 -35.62
CA ALA A 184 -19.72 -34.17 -36.59
C ALA A 184 -19.20 -32.75 -36.89
N LYS A 185 -19.03 -32.50 -38.19
CA LYS A 185 -18.56 -31.28 -38.84
C LYS A 185 -19.73 -30.73 -39.68
N VAL A 186 -19.60 -29.47 -40.12
CA VAL A 186 -20.24 -28.81 -41.30
C VAL A 186 -21.54 -28.00 -40.98
N PRO A 187 -21.87 -26.85 -41.65
CA PRO A 187 -21.12 -25.60 -41.83
C PRO A 187 -21.97 -24.27 -41.81
N VAL A 188 -21.27 -23.12 -41.80
CA VAL A 188 -21.48 -21.83 -42.52
C VAL A 188 -22.86 -21.45 -43.08
N LYS A 189 -23.35 -20.24 -42.72
CA LYS A 189 -23.87 -19.28 -43.72
C LYS A 189 -23.74 -17.81 -43.29
N VAL A 190 -22.86 -17.11 -43.99
CA VAL A 190 -22.79 -15.65 -44.13
C VAL A 190 -23.79 -15.24 -45.21
N LYS A 191 -24.56 -14.17 -44.98
CA LYS A 191 -25.17 -13.29 -45.99
C LYS A 191 -25.24 -11.90 -45.33
N SER A 192 -24.44 -10.95 -45.81
CA SER A 192 -24.79 -9.93 -46.83
C SER A 192 -25.77 -8.91 -46.29
#